data_AF-A0A378LBI4-F1
#
_entry.id   AF-A0A378LBI4-F1
#
_cell.length_a   1.000
_cell.length_b   1.000
_cell.length_c   1.000
_cell.angle_alpha   90.00
_cell.angle_beta   90.00
_cell.angle_gamma   90.00
#
_symmetry.space_group_name_H-M   'P 1'
#
loop_
_entity.id
_entity.type
_entity.pdbx_description
1 polymer ?
#
loop_
_entity_poly.entity_id
_entity_poly.type
_entity_poly.pdbx_seq_one_letter_code
_entity_poly.pdbx_strand_id
1 'polypeptide(L)'
;MAFTYEQIIALENPYEQLSNSDALAENAKVLDALNSKEQIAMATKIIAACPEAKFKQYGHHIKALDSLTKREGAFHDVITEAYQVRQRINSLLDPRNKSPHALFLAKEFNPAPFHQFSALTKQVLESNESAIAERLALCAPKQDRSQIAHNLGIAFPKSVLTEKIHHAFMLRGNIERLLLSDNPEKFFTSRDYNADTCKMFANMFRTLLNGHEESVGEKLCALESTSLSAIKRELDLLHTEAFDETSPFKLIADAISAKESSVQKKNGSQASNPNGFLYKRSPTPPLSVKSLSLEQFESGSREADDEKELSHGESSEKEEEEDVEESYFTPF
;
A
#
# COMPACT_ATOMS: atom_id res chain seq x y z
N MET A 1 -10.73 31.66 27.72
CA MET A 1 -10.10 32.94 27.33
C MET A 1 -10.71 33.36 26.01
N ALA A 2 -11.24 34.58 25.93
CA ALA A 2 -11.79 35.13 24.70
C ALA A 2 -10.66 35.74 23.87
N PHE A 3 -10.53 35.30 22.61
CA PHE A 3 -9.56 35.81 21.65
C PHE A 3 -10.16 36.92 20.79
N THR A 4 -9.32 37.81 20.26
CA THR A 4 -9.70 38.71 19.15
C THR A 4 -9.59 37.99 17.81
N TYR A 5 -10.09 38.63 16.74
CA TYR A 5 -9.99 38.11 15.39
C TYR A 5 -8.52 37.88 14.96
N GLU A 6 -7.65 38.85 15.21
CA GLU A 6 -6.23 38.78 14.86
C GLU A 6 -5.52 37.67 15.64
N GLN A 7 -5.89 37.50 16.92
CA GLN A 7 -5.34 36.44 17.76
C GLN A 7 -5.77 35.05 17.27
N ILE A 8 -7.05 34.86 16.91
CA ILE A 8 -7.55 33.58 16.39
C ILE A 8 -6.79 33.17 15.13
N ILE A 9 -6.63 34.08 14.16
CA ILE A 9 -5.96 33.77 12.89
C ILE A 9 -4.47 33.46 13.09
N ALA A 10 -3.82 34.15 14.03
CA ALA A 10 -2.42 33.98 14.36
C ALA A 10 -2.09 32.71 15.16
N LEU A 11 -3.10 31.92 15.59
CA LEU A 11 -2.85 30.66 16.30
C LEU A 11 -2.09 29.68 15.41
N GLU A 12 -0.88 29.32 15.84
CA GLU A 12 -0.08 28.27 15.21
C GLU A 12 -0.72 26.90 15.43
N ASN A 13 -1.10 26.60 16.67
CA ASN A 13 -1.81 25.37 17.04
C ASN A 13 -3.16 25.67 17.70
N PRO A 14 -4.22 25.94 16.91
CA PRO A 14 -5.51 26.32 17.45
C PRO A 14 -6.18 25.19 18.25
N TYR A 15 -5.81 23.92 18.04
CA TYR A 15 -6.37 22.82 18.82
C TYR A 15 -6.08 22.97 20.32
N GLU A 16 -4.86 23.35 20.73
CA GLU A 16 -4.52 23.46 22.15
C GLU A 16 -5.43 24.44 22.90
N GLN A 17 -5.76 25.55 22.25
CA GLN A 17 -6.57 26.62 22.82
C GLN A 17 -8.08 26.41 22.64
N LEU A 18 -8.50 25.65 21.62
CA LEU A 18 -9.91 25.39 21.26
C LEU A 18 -10.29 23.90 21.40
N SER A 19 -9.63 23.20 22.33
CA SER A 19 -9.72 21.73 22.50
C SER A 19 -10.98 21.23 23.23
N ASN A 20 -11.86 22.10 23.71
CA ASN A 20 -13.07 21.72 24.44
C ASN A 20 -14.28 22.58 24.07
N SER A 21 -15.47 22.15 24.54
CA SER A 21 -16.74 22.82 24.25
C SER A 21 -16.77 24.26 24.74
N ASP A 22 -16.23 24.52 25.93
CA ASP A 22 -16.33 25.83 26.57
C ASP A 22 -15.48 26.85 25.82
N ALA A 23 -14.26 26.48 25.43
CA ALA A 23 -13.38 27.33 24.64
C ALA A 23 -13.96 27.65 23.25
N LEU A 24 -14.61 26.68 22.59
CA LEU A 24 -15.29 26.91 21.33
C LEU A 24 -16.51 27.83 21.50
N ALA A 25 -17.31 27.64 22.56
CA ALA A 25 -18.46 28.48 22.87
C ALA A 25 -18.07 29.92 23.24
N GLU A 26 -17.03 30.10 24.06
CA GLU A 26 -16.48 31.40 24.46
C GLU A 26 -16.02 32.23 23.24
N ASN A 27 -15.51 31.56 22.20
CA ASN A 27 -14.96 32.19 21.00
C ASN A 27 -15.90 32.13 19.78
N ALA A 28 -17.12 31.60 19.93
CA ALA A 28 -18.04 31.35 18.83
C ALA A 28 -18.30 32.60 17.98
N LYS A 29 -18.49 33.78 18.60
CA LYS A 29 -18.73 35.03 17.87
C LYS A 29 -17.59 35.42 16.93
N VAL A 30 -16.35 35.19 17.34
CA VAL A 30 -15.16 35.54 16.54
C VAL A 30 -14.94 34.49 15.46
N LEU A 31 -15.15 33.21 15.80
CA LEU A 31 -15.08 32.10 14.86
C LEU A 31 -16.14 32.22 13.75
N ASP A 32 -17.36 32.64 14.09
CA ASP A 32 -18.45 32.88 13.13
C ASP A 32 -18.22 34.13 12.28
N ALA A 33 -17.39 35.07 12.75
CA ALA A 33 -17.04 36.28 12.00
C ALA A 33 -15.94 36.04 10.94
N LEU A 34 -15.26 34.90 11.00
CA LEU A 34 -14.32 34.47 9.96
C LEU A 34 -15.08 34.25 8.64
N ASN A 35 -14.44 34.60 7.52
CA ASN A 35 -15.00 34.26 6.21
C ASN A 35 -14.89 32.74 5.94
N SER A 36 -15.60 32.24 4.93
CA SER A 36 -15.66 30.81 4.62
C SER A 36 -14.28 30.15 4.46
N LYS A 37 -13.33 30.82 3.79
CA LYS A 37 -11.97 30.29 3.59
C LYS A 37 -11.20 30.20 4.90
N GLU A 38 -11.34 31.20 5.76
CA GLU A 38 -10.71 31.24 7.08
C GLU A 38 -11.32 30.20 8.02
N GLN A 39 -12.64 30.01 8.02
CA GLN A 39 -13.31 28.97 8.79
C GLN A 39 -12.81 27.58 8.38
N ILE A 40 -12.72 27.29 7.08
CA ILE A 40 -12.20 26.02 6.56
C ILE A 40 -10.74 25.82 6.99
N ALA A 41 -9.89 26.85 6.87
CA ALA A 41 -8.50 26.78 7.28
C ALA A 41 -8.35 26.55 8.80
N MET A 42 -9.15 27.24 9.61
CA MET A 42 -9.16 27.10 11.07
C MET A 42 -9.61 25.70 11.49
N ALA A 43 -10.74 25.22 10.95
CA ALA A 43 -11.24 23.88 11.21
C ALA A 43 -10.24 22.81 10.78
N THR A 44 -9.60 22.98 9.62
CA THR A 44 -8.54 22.10 9.13
C THR A 44 -7.39 22.02 10.13
N LYS A 45 -6.85 23.17 10.58
CA LYS A 45 -5.75 23.21 11.56
C LYS A 45 -6.12 22.52 12.86
N ILE A 46 -7.31 22.81 13.41
CA ILE A 46 -7.78 22.22 14.67
C ILE A 46 -7.91 20.70 14.55
N ILE A 47 -8.60 20.23 13.51
CA ILE A 47 -8.86 18.80 13.31
C ILE A 47 -7.59 18.04 12.96
N ALA A 48 -6.67 18.63 12.18
CA ALA A 48 -5.38 18.04 11.88
C ALA A 48 -4.50 17.89 13.13
N ALA A 49 -4.44 18.93 13.97
CA ALA A 49 -3.63 18.95 15.18
C ALA A 49 -4.20 18.11 16.33
N CYS A 50 -5.46 17.66 16.24
CA CYS A 50 -6.09 16.83 17.26
C CYS A 50 -5.40 15.45 17.38
N PRO A 51 -4.85 15.06 18.55
CA PRO A 51 -4.24 13.76 18.74
C PRO A 51 -5.24 12.61 18.59
N GLU A 52 -4.83 11.49 17.97
CA GLU A 52 -5.72 10.34 17.72
C GLU A 52 -6.39 9.82 19.01
N ALA A 53 -5.64 9.78 20.13
CA ALA A 53 -6.15 9.35 21.44
C ALA A 53 -7.30 10.23 21.97
N LYS A 54 -7.37 11.50 21.57
CA LYS A 54 -8.39 12.46 22.01
C LYS A 54 -9.45 12.72 20.94
N PHE A 55 -9.28 12.22 19.72
CA PHE A 55 -10.14 12.55 18.57
C PHE A 55 -11.61 12.23 18.83
N LYS A 56 -11.91 11.03 19.36
CA LYS A 56 -13.28 10.64 19.72
C LYS A 56 -13.90 11.55 20.79
N GLN A 57 -13.13 11.91 21.82
CA GLN A 57 -13.57 12.84 22.85
C GLN A 57 -13.87 14.21 22.28
N TYR A 58 -13.02 14.69 21.36
CA TYR A 58 -13.22 15.97 20.70
C TYR A 58 -14.51 16.00 19.86
N GLY A 59 -14.86 14.89 19.20
CA GLY A 59 -16.16 14.75 18.54
C GLY A 59 -17.36 14.93 19.49
N HIS A 60 -17.24 14.53 20.76
CA HIS A 60 -18.28 14.80 21.76
C HIS A 60 -18.36 16.28 22.13
N HIS A 61 -17.22 16.97 22.22
CA HIS A 61 -17.18 18.41 22.46
C HIS A 61 -17.80 19.20 21.30
N ILE A 62 -17.50 18.84 20.06
CA ILE A 62 -18.12 19.45 18.87
C ILE A 62 -19.63 19.22 18.88
N LYS A 63 -20.09 18.00 19.15
CA LYS A 63 -21.53 17.69 19.20
C LYS A 63 -22.28 18.42 20.31
N ALA A 64 -21.64 18.69 21.45
CA ALA A 64 -22.29 19.43 22.53
C ALA A 64 -22.70 20.86 22.10
N LEU A 65 -21.94 21.47 21.20
CA LEU A 65 -22.19 22.81 20.67
C LEU A 65 -23.41 22.89 19.75
N ASP A 66 -23.80 21.78 19.13
CA ASP A 66 -24.97 21.69 18.23
C ASP A 66 -26.27 22.14 18.94
N SER A 67 -26.35 21.90 20.25
CA SER A 67 -27.49 22.34 21.08
C SER A 67 -27.52 23.85 21.35
N LEU A 68 -26.41 24.55 21.14
CA LEU A 68 -26.19 25.96 21.53
C LEU A 68 -26.17 26.91 20.32
N THR A 69 -25.79 26.43 19.13
CA THR A 69 -25.66 27.24 17.91
C THR A 69 -26.55 26.70 16.80
N LYS A 70 -27.77 27.25 16.66
CA LYS A 70 -28.72 26.90 15.57
C LYS A 70 -28.63 27.84 14.36
N ARG A 71 -27.49 28.49 14.15
CA ARG A 71 -27.31 29.43 13.04
C ARG A 71 -26.62 28.70 11.88
N GLU A 72 -27.30 28.62 10.75
CA GLU A 72 -26.78 28.02 9.54
C GLU A 72 -25.53 28.79 9.05
N GLY A 73 -24.46 28.07 8.74
CA GLY A 73 -23.18 28.66 8.33
C GLY A 73 -22.30 29.13 9.50
N ALA A 74 -22.59 28.68 10.71
CA ALA A 74 -21.71 28.90 11.86
C ALA A 74 -20.42 28.08 11.71
N PHE A 75 -19.35 28.52 12.38
CA PHE A 75 -18.09 27.77 12.41
C PHE A 75 -18.27 26.33 12.93
N HIS A 76 -19.27 26.12 13.79
CA HIS A 76 -19.67 24.81 14.30
C HIS A 76 -20.02 23.81 13.17
N ASP A 77 -20.73 24.23 12.13
CA ASP A 77 -21.07 23.39 10.99
C ASP A 77 -19.78 22.97 10.26
N VAL A 78 -18.88 23.93 10.03
CA VAL A 78 -17.62 23.74 9.32
C VAL A 78 -16.68 22.79 10.07
N ILE A 79 -16.50 22.97 11.39
CA ILE A 79 -15.66 22.08 12.19
C ILE A 79 -16.27 20.69 12.34
N THR A 80 -17.60 20.58 12.38
CA THR A 80 -18.30 19.29 12.36
C THR A 80 -18.04 18.55 11.07
N GLU A 81 -18.10 19.22 9.92
CA GLU A 81 -17.81 18.61 8.63
C GLU A 81 -16.33 18.19 8.50
N ALA A 82 -15.40 19.04 8.92
CA ALA A 82 -13.96 18.70 8.98
C ALA A 82 -13.70 17.45 9.84
N TYR A 83 -14.34 17.38 11.03
CA TYR A 83 -14.27 16.20 11.90
C TYR A 83 -14.79 14.95 11.18
N GLN A 84 -15.93 15.05 10.48
CA GLN A 84 -16.49 13.94 9.72
C GLN A 84 -15.56 13.47 8.60
N VAL A 85 -14.87 14.37 7.89
CA VAL A 85 -13.89 14.01 6.85
C VAL A 85 -12.80 13.12 7.42
N ARG A 86 -12.11 13.56 8.48
CA ARG A 86 -11.07 12.74 9.14
C ARG A 86 -11.64 11.44 9.69
N GLN A 87 -12.82 11.48 10.32
CA GLN A 87 -13.47 10.27 10.85
C GLN A 87 -13.77 9.26 9.74
N ARG A 88 -14.30 9.70 8.59
CA ARG A 88 -14.62 8.84 7.45
C ARG A 88 -13.36 8.18 6.91
N ILE A 89 -12.27 8.94 6.74
CA ILE A 89 -10.98 8.38 6.29
C ILE A 89 -10.43 7.36 7.31
N ASN A 90 -10.39 7.71 8.59
CA ASN A 90 -9.92 6.77 9.65
C ASN A 90 -10.77 5.49 9.69
N SER A 91 -12.08 5.59 9.42
CA SER A 91 -12.98 4.43 9.37
C SER A 91 -12.65 3.45 8.24
N LEU A 92 -11.92 3.88 7.20
CA LEU A 92 -11.44 3.00 6.13
C LEU A 92 -10.36 2.05 6.61
N LEU A 93 -9.70 2.34 7.73
CA LEU A 93 -8.69 1.49 8.36
C LEU A 93 -9.20 0.74 9.60
N ASP A 94 -10.30 1.20 10.22
CA ASP A 94 -10.84 0.58 11.44
C ASP A 94 -11.16 -0.91 11.22
N PRO A 95 -10.44 -1.86 11.85
CA PRO A 95 -10.65 -3.30 11.66
C PRO A 95 -12.08 -3.76 11.98
N ARG A 96 -12.82 -3.03 12.81
CA ARG A 96 -14.20 -3.35 13.19
C ARG A 96 -15.21 -2.99 12.09
N ASN A 97 -14.84 -2.09 11.17
CA ASN A 97 -15.69 -1.71 10.06
C ASN A 97 -15.66 -2.80 8.98
N LYS A 98 -16.63 -3.72 8.95
CA LYS A 98 -16.63 -4.84 8.00
C LYS A 98 -16.85 -4.43 6.53
N SER A 99 -17.28 -3.21 6.27
CA SER A 99 -17.68 -2.74 4.95
C SER A 99 -17.14 -1.33 4.65
N PRO A 100 -15.81 -1.12 4.67
CA PRO A 100 -15.22 0.20 4.44
C PRO A 100 -15.55 0.77 3.06
N HIS A 101 -15.73 -0.10 2.07
CA HIS A 101 -16.09 0.28 0.71
C HIS A 101 -17.50 0.90 0.60
N ALA A 102 -18.39 0.65 1.58
CA ALA A 102 -19.77 1.13 1.54
C ALA A 102 -19.87 2.67 1.51
N LEU A 103 -18.87 3.37 2.06
CA LEU A 103 -18.76 4.83 1.99
C LEU A 103 -18.82 5.34 0.54
N PHE A 104 -18.27 4.57 -0.40
CA PHE A 104 -18.17 4.92 -1.81
C PHE A 104 -19.29 4.30 -2.66
N LEU A 105 -20.23 3.59 -2.06
CA LEU A 105 -21.38 2.97 -2.73
C LEU A 105 -22.72 3.51 -2.24
N ALA A 106 -22.73 4.36 -1.21
CA ALA A 106 -23.96 4.93 -0.68
C ALA A 106 -24.75 5.65 -1.78
N LYS A 107 -26.08 5.57 -1.69
CA LYS A 107 -27.01 6.25 -2.63
C LYS A 107 -26.72 7.76 -2.75
N GLU A 108 -26.14 8.34 -1.71
CA GLU A 108 -25.75 9.74 -1.63
C GLU A 108 -24.24 9.87 -1.40
N PHE A 109 -23.43 9.14 -2.18
CA PHE A 109 -22.00 9.39 -2.21
C PHE A 109 -21.75 10.87 -2.58
N ASN A 110 -21.18 11.62 -1.63
CA ASN A 110 -20.89 13.04 -1.79
C ASN A 110 -19.39 13.29 -1.63
N PRO A 111 -18.66 13.66 -2.71
CA PRO A 111 -17.24 13.96 -2.65
C PRO A 111 -16.93 15.36 -2.12
N ALA A 112 -17.91 16.27 -2.09
CA ALA A 112 -17.70 17.70 -1.80
C ALA A 112 -16.97 17.96 -0.47
N PRO A 113 -17.27 17.28 0.65
CA PRO A 113 -16.56 17.50 1.90
C PRO A 113 -15.06 17.18 1.79
N PHE A 114 -14.69 16.13 1.03
CA PHE A 114 -13.27 15.78 0.84
C PHE A 114 -12.53 16.83 0.02
N HIS A 115 -13.20 17.47 -0.94
CA HIS A 115 -12.65 18.55 -1.76
C HIS A 115 -12.52 19.85 -0.95
N GLN A 116 -13.57 20.22 -0.23
CA GLN A 116 -13.61 21.39 0.64
C GLN A 116 -12.48 21.35 1.67
N PHE A 117 -12.23 20.18 2.25
CA PHE A 117 -11.16 19.94 3.22
C PHE A 117 -9.96 19.21 2.58
N SER A 118 -9.61 19.51 1.33
CA SER A 118 -8.54 18.82 0.58
C SER A 118 -7.19 18.77 1.30
N ALA A 119 -6.80 19.84 2.00
CA ALA A 119 -5.56 19.87 2.80
C ALA A 119 -5.60 18.86 3.95
N LEU A 120 -6.71 18.82 4.70
CA LEU A 120 -6.94 17.83 5.75
C LEU A 120 -6.96 16.40 5.18
N THR A 121 -7.70 16.20 4.08
CA THR A 121 -7.81 14.92 3.39
C THR A 121 -6.42 14.40 3.00
N LYS A 122 -5.58 15.24 2.38
CA LYS A 122 -4.22 14.87 2.00
C LYS A 122 -3.38 14.46 3.21
N GLN A 123 -3.42 15.26 4.28
CA GLN A 123 -2.65 14.99 5.50
C GLN A 123 -3.08 13.69 6.20
N VAL A 124 -4.39 13.39 6.24
CA VAL A 124 -4.88 12.17 6.90
C VAL A 124 -4.60 10.92 6.05
N LEU A 125 -4.62 11.05 4.72
CA LEU A 125 -4.30 9.96 3.81
C LEU A 125 -2.81 9.62 3.77
N GLU A 126 -1.94 10.61 4.00
CA GLU A 126 -0.49 10.44 3.94
C GLU A 126 -0.01 9.28 4.81
N SER A 127 0.82 8.40 4.22
CA SER A 127 1.35 7.17 4.83
C SER A 127 0.34 6.04 5.05
N ASN A 128 -0.95 6.26 4.78
CA ASN A 128 -2.02 5.28 4.97
C ASN A 128 -2.56 4.71 3.65
N GLU A 129 -2.12 5.23 2.50
CA GLU A 129 -2.73 4.97 1.20
C GLU A 129 -2.69 3.49 0.81
N SER A 130 -1.53 2.84 0.99
CA SER A 130 -1.37 1.41 0.68
C SER A 130 -2.23 0.54 1.58
N ALA A 131 -2.31 0.84 2.88
CA ALA A 131 -3.12 0.09 3.84
C ALA A 131 -4.62 0.23 3.56
N ILE A 132 -5.07 1.45 3.23
CA ILE A 132 -6.45 1.71 2.82
C ILE A 132 -6.76 0.94 1.52
N ALA A 133 -5.86 0.99 0.54
CA ALA A 133 -6.04 0.31 -0.74
C ALA A 133 -6.15 -1.20 -0.60
N GLU A 134 -5.26 -1.81 0.18
CA GLU A 134 -5.29 -3.24 0.47
C GLU A 134 -6.60 -3.64 1.16
N ARG A 135 -6.99 -2.88 2.19
CA ARG A 135 -8.20 -3.16 2.97
C ARG A 135 -9.47 -3.04 2.12
N LEU A 136 -9.55 -2.02 1.27
CA LEU A 136 -10.65 -1.90 0.32
C LEU A 136 -10.67 -3.06 -0.67
N ALA A 137 -9.52 -3.49 -1.19
CA ALA A 137 -9.44 -4.63 -2.11
C ALA A 137 -9.85 -5.95 -1.45
N LEU A 138 -9.55 -6.13 -0.17
CA LEU A 138 -9.93 -7.31 0.60
C LEU A 138 -11.43 -7.37 0.91
N CYS A 139 -12.04 -6.22 1.24
CA CYS A 139 -13.44 -6.16 1.66
C CYS A 139 -14.44 -5.92 0.51
N ALA A 140 -14.00 -5.35 -0.62
CA ALA A 140 -14.89 -4.98 -1.71
C ALA A 140 -15.36 -6.19 -2.54
N PRO A 141 -16.68 -6.38 -2.73
CA PRO A 141 -17.23 -7.35 -3.66
C PRO A 141 -16.77 -7.09 -5.09
N LYS A 142 -16.54 -8.16 -5.86
CA LYS A 142 -15.97 -8.08 -7.22
C LYS A 142 -16.79 -7.16 -8.15
N GLN A 143 -18.11 -7.24 -8.07
CA GLN A 143 -19.03 -6.44 -8.89
C GLN A 143 -18.97 -4.94 -8.60
N ASP A 144 -18.56 -4.55 -7.40
CA ASP A 144 -18.59 -3.14 -6.97
C ASP A 144 -17.25 -2.43 -7.15
N ARG A 145 -16.16 -3.17 -7.37
CA ARG A 145 -14.78 -2.63 -7.43
C ARG A 145 -14.62 -1.50 -8.45
N SER A 146 -15.22 -1.61 -9.63
CA SER A 146 -15.14 -0.56 -10.66
C SER A 146 -15.82 0.73 -10.22
N GLN A 147 -17.01 0.62 -9.62
CA GLN A 147 -17.75 1.78 -9.10
C GLN A 147 -17.01 2.44 -7.93
N ILE A 148 -16.47 1.62 -7.02
CA ILE A 148 -15.67 2.10 -5.89
C ILE A 148 -14.44 2.87 -6.38
N ALA A 149 -13.69 2.31 -7.34
CA ALA A 149 -12.51 2.96 -7.91
C ALA A 149 -12.86 4.29 -8.59
N HIS A 150 -13.98 4.34 -9.32
CA HIS A 150 -14.46 5.57 -9.94
C HIS A 150 -14.80 6.64 -8.90
N ASN A 151 -15.60 6.30 -7.88
CA ASN A 151 -16.01 7.24 -6.84
C ASN A 151 -14.83 7.70 -5.97
N LEU A 152 -13.85 6.82 -5.70
CA LEU A 152 -12.59 7.19 -5.07
C LEU A 152 -11.79 8.18 -5.91
N GLY A 153 -11.72 7.96 -7.22
CA GLY A 153 -11.07 8.90 -8.14
C GLY A 153 -11.73 10.28 -8.16
N ILE A 154 -13.06 10.34 -7.95
CA ILE A 154 -13.79 11.60 -7.78
C ILE A 154 -13.49 12.23 -6.42
N ALA A 155 -13.55 11.49 -5.31
CA ALA A 155 -13.28 12.03 -3.97
C ALA A 155 -11.83 12.49 -3.78
N PHE A 156 -10.87 11.76 -4.37
CA PHE A 156 -9.43 11.96 -4.17
C PHE A 156 -8.71 12.08 -5.52
N PRO A 157 -9.00 13.14 -6.30
CA PRO A 157 -8.46 13.30 -7.64
C PRO A 157 -6.93 13.46 -7.57
N LYS A 158 -6.23 12.77 -8.48
CA LYS A 158 -4.75 12.80 -8.60
C LYS A 158 -4.01 12.47 -7.29
N SER A 159 -4.63 11.66 -6.42
CA SER A 159 -4.02 11.21 -5.16
C SER A 159 -3.24 9.90 -5.35
N VAL A 160 -2.19 9.72 -4.54
CA VAL A 160 -1.45 8.44 -4.45
C VAL A 160 -2.41 7.30 -4.11
N LEU A 161 -3.41 7.54 -3.26
CA LEU A 161 -4.43 6.54 -2.91
C LEU A 161 -5.14 5.98 -4.16
N THR A 162 -5.52 6.83 -5.11
CA THR A 162 -6.23 6.39 -6.32
C THR A 162 -5.38 5.43 -7.15
N GLU A 163 -4.08 5.69 -7.28
CA GLU A 163 -3.14 4.77 -7.96
C GLU A 163 -3.00 3.45 -7.20
N LYS A 164 -2.83 3.51 -5.87
CA LYS A 164 -2.73 2.31 -5.02
C LYS A 164 -3.99 1.46 -5.08
N ILE A 165 -5.17 2.07 -5.11
CA ILE A 165 -6.46 1.37 -5.27
C ILE A 165 -6.53 0.63 -6.59
N HIS A 166 -6.10 1.28 -7.68
CA HIS A 166 -6.08 0.64 -8.99
C HIS A 166 -5.19 -0.61 -8.98
N HIS A 167 -3.96 -0.49 -8.45
CA HIS A 167 -3.05 -1.62 -8.30
C HIS A 167 -3.63 -2.72 -7.39
N ALA A 168 -4.21 -2.36 -6.25
CA ALA A 168 -4.77 -3.31 -5.29
C ALA A 168 -5.98 -4.08 -5.88
N PHE A 169 -6.90 -3.41 -6.57
CA PHE A 169 -8.04 -4.06 -7.20
C PHE A 169 -7.64 -4.94 -8.39
N MET A 170 -6.68 -4.50 -9.21
CA MET A 170 -6.14 -5.34 -10.27
C MET A 170 -5.45 -6.58 -9.71
N LEU A 171 -4.60 -6.41 -8.70
CA LEU A 171 -3.91 -7.52 -8.04
C LEU A 171 -4.91 -8.51 -7.43
N ARG A 172 -5.91 -8.01 -6.70
CA ARG A 172 -6.99 -8.82 -6.15
C ARG A 172 -7.70 -9.65 -7.23
N GLY A 173 -8.01 -9.02 -8.36
CA GLY A 173 -8.63 -9.70 -9.49
C GLY A 173 -7.72 -10.76 -10.13
N ASN A 174 -6.42 -10.49 -10.24
CA ASN A 174 -5.44 -11.43 -10.78
C ASN A 174 -5.19 -12.62 -9.84
N ILE A 175 -5.20 -12.41 -8.52
CA ILE A 175 -5.14 -13.50 -7.54
C ILE A 175 -6.36 -14.42 -7.73
N GLU A 176 -7.57 -13.85 -7.74
CA GLU A 176 -8.83 -14.61 -7.87
C GLU A 176 -8.95 -15.36 -9.21
N ARG A 177 -8.54 -14.73 -10.32
CA ARG A 177 -8.75 -15.25 -11.69
C ARG A 177 -7.60 -16.12 -12.19
N LEU A 178 -6.37 -15.86 -11.77
CA LEU A 178 -5.18 -16.50 -12.32
C LEU A 178 -4.52 -17.38 -11.26
N LEU A 179 -4.12 -16.81 -10.12
CA LEU A 179 -3.33 -17.55 -9.12
C LEU A 179 -4.13 -18.67 -8.45
N LEU A 180 -5.40 -18.42 -8.12
CA LEU A 180 -6.31 -19.43 -7.55
C LEU A 180 -7.01 -20.29 -8.62
N SER A 181 -6.64 -20.14 -9.89
CA SER A 181 -7.21 -20.92 -11.00
C SER A 181 -6.55 -22.29 -11.15
N ASP A 182 -6.91 -23.01 -12.21
CA ASP A 182 -6.24 -24.26 -12.59
C ASP A 182 -4.88 -24.04 -13.25
N ASN A 183 -4.57 -22.80 -13.64
CA ASN A 183 -3.35 -22.42 -14.35
C ASN A 183 -2.63 -21.26 -13.59
N PRO A 184 -2.12 -21.52 -12.37
CA PRO A 184 -1.51 -20.48 -11.51
C PRO A 184 -0.29 -19.79 -12.14
N GLU A 185 0.42 -20.42 -13.07
CA GLU A 185 1.56 -19.85 -13.80
C GLU A 185 1.20 -18.61 -14.63
N LYS A 186 -0.07 -18.49 -15.03
CA LYS A 186 -0.56 -17.31 -15.75
C LYS A 186 -0.50 -16.05 -14.90
N PHE A 187 -0.48 -16.17 -13.57
CA PHE A 187 -0.29 -15.03 -12.68
C PHE A 187 1.10 -14.42 -12.88
N PHE A 188 2.16 -15.24 -12.86
CA PHE A 188 3.56 -14.79 -12.95
C PHE A 188 3.99 -14.38 -14.36
N THR A 189 3.30 -14.87 -15.38
CA THR A 189 3.55 -14.54 -16.79
C THR A 189 2.63 -13.46 -17.34
N SER A 190 1.71 -12.95 -16.53
CA SER A 190 0.81 -11.85 -16.91
C SER A 190 1.58 -10.56 -17.13
N ARG A 191 1.16 -9.77 -18.12
CA ARG A 191 1.67 -8.39 -18.33
C ARG A 191 1.47 -7.50 -17.10
N ASP A 192 0.42 -7.78 -16.33
CA ASP A 192 0.05 -6.99 -15.15
C ASP A 192 0.76 -7.49 -13.87
N TYR A 193 1.66 -8.48 -13.97
CA TYR A 193 2.49 -8.92 -12.85
C TYR A 193 3.55 -7.85 -12.53
N ASN A 194 3.64 -7.50 -11.26
CA ASN A 194 4.64 -6.58 -10.74
C ASN A 194 5.04 -7.01 -9.32
N ALA A 195 6.32 -7.32 -9.12
CA ALA A 195 6.83 -7.82 -7.85
C ALA A 195 6.72 -6.79 -6.71
N ASP A 196 6.93 -5.50 -6.99
CA ASP A 196 6.82 -4.43 -6.00
C ASP A 196 5.37 -4.25 -5.54
N THR A 197 4.41 -4.33 -6.45
CA THR A 197 2.98 -4.34 -6.12
C THR A 197 2.62 -5.55 -5.27
N CYS A 198 3.20 -6.73 -5.57
CA CYS A 198 2.98 -7.92 -4.76
C CYS A 198 3.53 -7.77 -3.33
N LYS A 199 4.73 -7.20 -3.18
CA LYS A 199 5.36 -6.90 -1.88
C LYS A 199 4.56 -5.87 -1.09
N MET A 200 4.12 -4.81 -1.75
CA MET A 200 3.32 -3.72 -1.16
C MET A 200 2.00 -4.21 -0.56
N PHE A 201 1.40 -5.25 -1.16
CA PHE A 201 0.13 -5.83 -0.74
C PHE A 201 0.29 -7.29 -0.28
N ALA A 202 1.40 -7.61 0.39
CA ALA A 202 1.71 -8.98 0.82
C ALA A 202 0.64 -9.58 1.75
N ASN A 203 -0.02 -8.76 2.56
CA ASN A 203 -1.07 -9.22 3.46
C ASN A 203 -2.36 -9.62 2.71
N MET A 204 -2.59 -9.07 1.52
CA MET A 204 -3.62 -9.55 0.60
C MET A 204 -3.43 -11.03 0.23
N PHE A 205 -2.19 -11.42 -0.07
CA PHE A 205 -1.86 -12.82 -0.36
C PHE A 205 -2.04 -13.70 0.87
N ARG A 206 -1.55 -13.27 2.05
CA ARG A 206 -1.74 -14.02 3.31
C ARG A 206 -3.23 -14.30 3.56
N THR A 207 -4.08 -13.31 3.33
CA THR A 207 -5.52 -13.45 3.56
C THR A 207 -6.20 -14.35 2.54
N LEU A 208 -5.80 -14.25 1.26
CA LEU A 208 -6.50 -14.93 0.17
C LEU A 208 -6.01 -16.34 -0.13
N LEU A 209 -4.73 -16.58 0.11
CA LEU A 209 -4.12 -17.87 -0.14
C LEU A 209 -4.23 -18.82 1.04
N ASN A 210 -4.63 -18.34 2.23
CA ASN A 210 -4.78 -19.15 3.44
C ASN A 210 -5.58 -20.43 3.19
N GLY A 211 -4.93 -21.59 3.27
CA GLY A 211 -5.52 -22.91 3.06
C GLY A 211 -5.48 -23.38 1.60
N HIS A 212 -4.89 -22.62 0.69
CA HIS A 212 -4.77 -22.92 -0.74
C HIS A 212 -3.32 -23.00 -1.22
N GLU A 213 -2.33 -22.69 -0.38
CA GLU A 213 -0.91 -22.60 -0.74
C GLU A 213 -0.38 -23.92 -1.30
N GLU A 214 -0.67 -25.04 -0.62
CA GLU A 214 -0.26 -26.37 -1.05
C GLU A 214 -0.84 -26.73 -2.42
N SER A 215 -2.14 -26.48 -2.63
CA SER A 215 -2.80 -26.75 -3.91
C SER A 215 -2.21 -25.93 -5.06
N VAL A 216 -1.90 -24.65 -4.82
CA VAL A 216 -1.22 -23.80 -5.81
C VAL A 216 0.18 -24.34 -6.11
N GLY A 217 0.95 -24.73 -5.08
CA GLY A 217 2.27 -25.33 -5.25
C GLY A 217 2.24 -26.64 -6.03
N GLU A 218 1.26 -27.50 -5.77
CA GLU A 218 1.08 -28.76 -6.52
C GLU A 218 0.80 -28.53 -8.01
N LYS A 219 -0.08 -27.57 -8.32
CA LYS A 219 -0.41 -27.18 -9.71
C LYS A 219 0.82 -26.62 -10.42
N LEU A 220 1.59 -25.76 -9.75
CA LEU A 220 2.84 -25.21 -10.29
C LEU A 220 3.89 -26.30 -10.53
N CYS A 221 4.01 -27.28 -9.64
CA CYS A 221 4.96 -28.39 -9.77
C CYS A 221 4.71 -29.30 -10.99
N ALA A 222 3.49 -29.28 -11.54
CA ALA A 222 3.14 -30.05 -12.74
C ALA A 222 3.64 -29.42 -14.06
N LEU A 223 4.23 -28.22 -14.00
CA LEU A 223 4.71 -27.49 -15.17
C LEU A 223 6.06 -27.99 -15.70
N GLU A 224 6.39 -27.58 -16.92
CA GLU A 224 7.72 -27.81 -17.50
C GLU A 224 8.83 -27.16 -16.65
N SER A 225 9.99 -27.82 -16.59
CA SER A 225 11.11 -27.45 -15.71
C SER A 225 11.60 -26.01 -15.89
N THR A 226 11.55 -25.47 -17.11
CA THR A 226 11.99 -24.10 -17.41
C THR A 226 11.05 -23.07 -16.78
N SER A 227 9.74 -23.22 -16.99
CA SER A 227 8.70 -22.35 -16.41
C SER A 227 8.69 -22.44 -14.89
N LEU A 228 8.88 -23.65 -14.34
CA LEU A 228 8.98 -23.87 -12.91
C LEU A 228 10.16 -23.12 -12.28
N SER A 229 11.34 -23.19 -12.90
CA SER A 229 12.54 -22.52 -12.38
C SER A 229 12.41 -21.00 -12.35
N ALA A 230 11.77 -20.41 -13.36
CA ALA A 230 11.49 -18.98 -13.39
C ALA A 230 10.52 -18.57 -12.28
N ILE A 231 9.43 -19.33 -12.09
CA ILE A 231 8.44 -19.07 -11.05
C ILE A 231 9.04 -19.21 -9.65
N LYS A 232 9.88 -20.23 -9.41
CA LYS A 232 10.62 -20.37 -8.15
C LYS A 232 11.46 -19.14 -7.84
N ARG A 233 12.22 -18.66 -8.83
CA ARG A 233 13.02 -17.44 -8.67
C ARG A 233 12.15 -16.23 -8.33
N GLU A 234 10.98 -16.09 -8.95
CA GLU A 234 10.03 -15.01 -8.62
C GLU A 234 9.45 -15.14 -7.20
N LEU A 235 9.08 -16.35 -6.78
CA LEU A 235 8.62 -16.62 -5.41
C LEU A 235 9.70 -16.29 -4.37
N ASP A 236 10.96 -16.62 -4.67
CA ASP A 236 12.12 -16.29 -3.83
C ASP A 236 12.35 -14.76 -3.77
N LEU A 237 12.16 -14.05 -4.87
CA LEU A 237 12.29 -12.58 -4.90
C LEU A 237 11.16 -11.85 -4.15
N LEU A 238 9.98 -12.46 -4.09
CA LEU A 238 8.85 -11.99 -3.27
C LEU A 238 9.04 -12.30 -1.78
N HIS A 239 9.92 -13.26 -1.47
CA HIS A 239 10.41 -13.53 -0.12
C HIS A 239 11.52 -12.53 0.26
N THR A 240 11.15 -11.27 0.49
CA THR A 240 12.14 -10.21 0.82
C THR A 240 12.56 -10.12 2.29
N GLU A 241 12.02 -10.94 3.19
CA GLU A 241 12.45 -10.97 4.59
C GLU A 241 12.64 -12.42 5.03
N ALA A 242 13.90 -12.80 5.23
CA ALA A 242 14.40 -14.15 5.51
C ALA A 242 13.84 -14.84 6.79
N PHE A 243 12.76 -14.32 7.40
CA PHE A 243 12.26 -14.75 8.70
C PHE A 243 10.75 -14.95 8.80
N ASP A 244 9.95 -14.73 7.75
CA ASP A 244 8.52 -15.02 7.82
C ASP A 244 8.20 -16.43 7.28
N GLU A 245 8.19 -17.41 8.18
CA GLU A 245 7.72 -18.78 7.90
C GLU A 245 6.24 -18.83 7.49
N THR A 246 5.46 -17.80 7.78
CA THR A 246 4.04 -17.71 7.42
C THR A 246 3.79 -17.00 6.09
N SER A 247 4.85 -16.68 5.34
CA SER A 247 4.71 -16.09 4.02
C SER A 247 4.06 -17.10 3.05
N PRO A 248 2.94 -16.74 2.40
CA PRO A 248 2.24 -17.65 1.49
C PRO A 248 3.11 -18.02 0.27
N PHE A 249 4.02 -17.13 -0.14
CA PHE A 249 4.98 -17.41 -1.22
C PHE A 249 5.99 -18.49 -0.82
N LYS A 250 6.43 -18.48 0.45
CA LYS A 250 7.31 -19.52 0.99
C LYS A 250 6.58 -20.86 1.07
N LEU A 251 5.35 -20.88 1.58
CA LEU A 251 4.54 -22.09 1.65
C LEU A 251 4.30 -22.72 0.26
N ILE A 252 4.07 -21.90 -0.76
CA ILE A 252 3.98 -22.36 -2.15
C ILE A 252 5.33 -22.95 -2.62
N ALA A 253 6.44 -22.25 -2.38
CA ALA A 253 7.78 -22.72 -2.78
C ALA A 253 8.18 -24.04 -2.08
N ASP A 254 7.84 -24.19 -0.80
CA ASP A 254 8.06 -25.39 0.00
C ASP A 254 7.21 -26.56 -0.53
N ALA A 255 5.94 -26.31 -0.89
CA ALA A 255 5.07 -27.32 -1.49
C ALA A 255 5.60 -27.83 -2.84
N ILE A 256 6.14 -26.94 -3.68
CA ILE A 256 6.80 -27.32 -4.94
C ILE A 256 8.02 -28.22 -4.64
N SER A 257 8.88 -27.81 -3.72
CA SER A 257 10.11 -28.53 -3.37
C SER A 257 9.83 -29.91 -2.75
N ALA A 258 8.81 -30.01 -1.89
CA ALA A 258 8.37 -31.26 -1.28
C ALA A 258 7.90 -32.28 -2.35
N LYS A 259 7.11 -31.83 -3.33
CA LYS A 259 6.63 -32.69 -4.43
C LYS A 259 7.76 -33.19 -5.32
N GLU A 260 8.70 -32.34 -5.72
CA GLU A 260 9.87 -32.76 -6.52
C GLU A 260 10.66 -33.88 -5.82
N SER A 261 10.90 -33.74 -4.51
CA SER A 261 11.61 -34.76 -3.72
C SER A 261 10.85 -36.09 -3.63
N SER A 262 9.52 -36.05 -3.60
CA SER A 262 8.66 -37.23 -3.57
C SER A 262 8.62 -37.97 -4.93
N VAL A 263 8.64 -37.22 -6.04
CA VAL A 263 8.68 -37.78 -7.39
C VAL A 263 10.04 -38.42 -7.67
N GLN A 264 11.14 -37.78 -7.25
CA GLN A 264 12.49 -38.37 -7.34
C GLN A 264 12.63 -39.65 -6.49
N LYS A 265 12.02 -39.72 -5.29
CA LYS A 265 12.01 -40.95 -4.47
C LYS A 265 11.18 -42.07 -5.10
N LYS A 266 10.04 -41.77 -5.75
CA LYS A 266 9.24 -42.77 -6.48
C LYS A 266 9.98 -43.31 -7.71
N ASN A 267 10.66 -42.45 -8.47
CA ASN A 267 11.41 -42.86 -9.66
C ASN A 267 12.77 -43.49 -9.32
N GLY A 268 13.36 -43.16 -8.16
CA GLY A 268 14.60 -43.78 -7.65
C GLY A 268 14.40 -45.16 -7.01
N SER A 269 13.16 -45.57 -6.75
CA SER A 269 12.83 -46.86 -6.12
C SER A 269 12.50 -47.98 -7.13
N GLN A 270 12.52 -47.69 -8.43
CA GLN A 270 12.37 -48.67 -9.52
C GLN A 270 13.69 -48.90 -10.26
N ALA A 271 14.75 -49.24 -9.52
CA ALA A 271 15.94 -49.87 -10.08
C ALA A 271 16.52 -50.86 -9.07
N SER A 272 15.80 -51.94 -8.79
CA SER A 272 16.44 -53.12 -8.20
C SER A 272 15.69 -54.38 -8.59
N ASN A 273 16.29 -55.16 -9.49
CA ASN A 273 16.59 -56.59 -9.31
C ASN A 273 17.14 -57.20 -10.63
N PRO A 274 17.81 -58.37 -10.59
CA PRO A 274 18.62 -58.98 -9.53
C PRO A 274 19.94 -59.58 -10.08
N ASN A 275 20.69 -60.26 -9.19
CA ASN A 275 21.83 -61.17 -9.44
C ASN A 275 23.24 -60.57 -9.54
N GLY A 276 24.02 -60.79 -8.48
CA GLY A 276 25.48 -60.64 -8.47
C GLY A 276 26.07 -61.30 -7.23
N PHE A 277 26.52 -62.55 -7.41
CA PHE A 277 27.12 -63.44 -6.41
C PHE A 277 28.25 -62.80 -5.58
N LEU A 278 28.22 -63.10 -4.27
CA LEU A 278 29.31 -62.89 -3.32
C LEU A 278 30.50 -63.82 -3.63
N TYR A 279 31.68 -63.26 -3.90
CA TYR A 279 32.95 -63.87 -3.46
C TYR A 279 34.00 -62.82 -3.07
N LYS A 280 34.67 -63.14 -1.96
CA LYS A 280 35.68 -62.40 -1.22
C LYS A 280 37.00 -62.24 -1.98
N ARG A 281 37.71 -61.12 -1.80
CA ARG A 281 39.15 -61.08 -1.40
C ARG A 281 39.69 -59.65 -1.22
N SER A 282 40.27 -59.41 -0.06
CA SER A 282 41.43 -58.52 0.16
C SER A 282 42.63 -59.46 0.48
N PRO A 283 43.94 -59.06 0.51
CA PRO A 283 44.44 -57.69 0.80
C PRO A 283 45.82 -57.23 0.17
N THR A 284 46.05 -55.90 0.18
CA THR A 284 47.33 -55.14 0.44
C THR A 284 48.46 -54.93 -0.63
N PRO A 285 49.32 -53.85 -0.51
CA PRO A 285 49.81 -52.89 -1.56
C PRO A 285 51.37 -52.95 -1.76
N PRO A 286 52.23 -51.91 -2.07
CA PRO A 286 52.14 -50.44 -2.38
C PRO A 286 53.10 -49.89 -3.49
N LEU A 287 53.21 -48.54 -3.63
CA LEU A 287 54.41 -47.66 -3.92
C LEU A 287 53.97 -46.37 -4.68
N SER A 288 54.01 -45.14 -4.14
CA SER A 288 55.14 -44.21 -3.87
C SER A 288 55.94 -43.74 -5.10
N VAL A 289 55.78 -42.47 -5.53
CA VAL A 289 56.88 -41.56 -5.96
C VAL A 289 56.47 -40.08 -5.75
N LYS A 290 57.44 -39.29 -5.25
CA LYS A 290 57.49 -37.82 -5.04
C LYS A 290 58.13 -37.07 -6.21
N SER A 291 57.78 -35.78 -6.40
CA SER A 291 58.67 -34.64 -6.78
C SER A 291 57.82 -33.35 -6.85
N LEU A 292 57.96 -32.27 -6.04
CA LEU A 292 59.00 -31.21 -5.97
C LEU A 292 59.32 -30.59 -7.35
N SER A 293 59.39 -29.28 -7.65
CA SER A 293 59.18 -27.97 -6.97
C SER A 293 59.36 -26.84 -8.02
N LEU A 294 59.01 -25.59 -7.63
CA LEU A 294 59.79 -24.33 -7.83
C LEU A 294 59.53 -23.40 -9.06
N GLU A 295 59.07 -22.17 -8.74
CA GLU A 295 59.46 -20.80 -9.20
C GLU A 295 59.52 -20.46 -10.72
N GLN A 296 59.40 -19.24 -11.25
CA GLN A 296 59.16 -17.83 -10.85
C GLN A 296 59.04 -17.02 -12.17
N PHE A 297 58.80 -15.70 -12.04
CA PHE A 297 58.87 -14.56 -13.01
C PHE A 297 57.49 -13.97 -13.30
N GLU A 298 57.05 -12.86 -12.66
CA GLU A 298 57.56 -11.47 -12.61
C GLU A 298 57.65 -10.74 -13.96
N SER A 299 56.84 -9.67 -14.09
CA SER A 299 57.08 -8.32 -14.66
C SER A 299 55.70 -7.75 -15.05
N GLY A 300 55.13 -6.71 -14.43
CA GLY A 300 55.61 -5.32 -14.33
C GLY A 300 55.25 -4.56 -15.62
N SER A 301 54.65 -3.37 -15.70
CA SER A 301 54.27 -2.29 -14.76
C SER A 301 53.46 -1.22 -15.55
N ARG A 302 52.93 -0.22 -14.83
CA ARG A 302 52.47 1.16 -15.21
C ARG A 302 50.95 1.37 -15.33
N GLU A 303 50.32 2.12 -14.39
CA GLU A 303 50.32 3.61 -14.21
C GLU A 303 49.61 4.31 -15.39
N ALA A 304 48.67 5.24 -15.25
CA ALA A 304 48.25 6.10 -14.15
C ALA A 304 46.85 6.69 -14.46
N ASP A 305 46.19 7.17 -13.40
CA ASP A 305 45.41 8.42 -13.26
C ASP A 305 44.44 8.87 -14.37
N ASP A 306 43.18 9.16 -14.02
CA ASP A 306 42.82 10.55 -13.64
C ASP A 306 41.42 10.66 -13.01
N GLU A 307 41.36 11.49 -11.97
CA GLU A 307 40.15 11.85 -11.21
C GLU A 307 39.41 13.05 -11.83
N LYS A 308 38.10 13.15 -11.53
CA LYS A 308 37.29 14.39 -11.38
C LYS A 308 37.17 15.27 -12.64
N GLU A 309 36.15 16.07 -12.89
CA GLU A 309 35.19 16.84 -12.10
C GLU A 309 34.15 17.32 -13.17
N LEU A 310 32.84 17.51 -12.90
CA LEU A 310 32.25 18.85 -12.73
C LEU A 310 30.72 18.80 -12.62
N SER A 311 30.25 19.81 -11.90
CA SER A 311 28.93 20.15 -11.41
C SER A 311 28.07 21.02 -12.35
N HIS A 312 26.77 21.07 -12.03
CA HIS A 312 25.78 22.15 -12.29
C HIS A 312 25.42 22.42 -13.77
N GLY A 313 24.17 22.65 -14.19
CA GLY A 313 22.97 23.19 -13.55
C GLY A 313 22.54 24.40 -14.38
N GLU A 314 21.31 24.39 -14.94
CA GLU A 314 20.46 25.52 -15.43
C GLU A 314 19.43 24.95 -16.44
N SER A 315 18.14 24.89 -16.07
CA SER A 315 17.08 25.91 -16.27
C SER A 315 16.74 26.16 -17.74
N SER A 316 15.53 25.74 -18.13
CA SER A 316 14.84 26.23 -19.33
C SER A 316 13.37 26.43 -18.95
N GLU A 317 13.04 27.68 -18.69
CA GLU A 317 11.68 28.21 -18.73
C GLU A 317 11.12 28.05 -20.15
N LYS A 318 9.84 27.70 -20.25
CA LYS A 318 9.00 27.99 -21.42
C LYS A 318 7.62 28.40 -20.92
N GLU A 319 7.40 29.70 -21.02
CA GLU A 319 6.09 30.34 -21.02
C GLU A 319 5.38 29.96 -22.33
N GLU A 320 4.13 29.50 -22.22
CA GLU A 320 3.13 29.61 -23.30
C GLU A 320 1.88 30.22 -22.66
N GLU A 321 1.71 31.52 -22.91
CA GLU A 321 0.43 32.22 -22.89
C GLU A 321 -0.39 31.75 -24.08
N GLU A 322 -1.66 31.38 -23.90
CA GLU A 322 -2.73 31.73 -24.85
C GLU A 322 -4.12 31.53 -24.22
N ASP A 323 -4.85 32.64 -24.22
CA ASP A 323 -6.28 32.85 -24.45
C ASP A 323 -7.35 32.39 -23.44
N VAL A 324 -7.80 33.42 -22.71
CA VAL A 324 -9.10 33.56 -22.08
C VAL A 324 -10.15 33.86 -23.16
N GLU A 325 -11.04 32.91 -23.46
CA GLU A 325 -12.36 33.23 -24.03
C GLU A 325 -13.42 33.20 -22.93
N GLU A 326 -13.87 34.40 -22.54
CA GLU A 326 -15.12 34.63 -21.82
C GLU A 326 -16.30 34.23 -22.71
N SER A 327 -17.00 33.16 -22.33
CA SER A 327 -18.31 32.82 -22.89
C SER A 327 -19.38 32.99 -21.81
N TYR A 328 -20.14 34.06 -21.94
CA TYR A 328 -21.34 34.37 -21.17
C TYR A 328 -22.39 33.27 -21.39
N PHE A 329 -22.86 32.64 -20.31
CA PHE A 329 -24.10 31.86 -20.34
C PHE A 329 -24.99 32.24 -19.14
N THR A 330 -26.06 32.95 -19.44
CA THR A 330 -27.22 33.16 -18.55
C THR A 330 -28.25 32.04 -18.73
N PRO A 331 -29.10 31.77 -17.72
CA PRO A 331 -29.86 30.52 -17.60
C PRO A 331 -31.26 30.57 -18.23
N PHE A 332 -31.78 29.39 -18.56
CA PHE A 332 -33.20 29.07 -18.61
C PHE A 332 -33.47 27.84 -17.76
#